data_AF-A0A2R6NYK2-F1
#
_entry.id   AF-A0A2R6NYK2-F1
#
_cell.length_a   1.000
_cell.length_b   1.000
_cell.length_c   1.000
_cell.angle_alpha   90.00
_cell.angle_beta   90.00
_cell.angle_gamma   90.00
#
_symmetry.space_group_name_H-M   'P 1'
#
loop_
_entity.id
_entity.type
_entity.pdbx_description
1 polymer ?
#
loop_
_entity_poly.entity_id
_entity_poly.type
_entity_poly.pdbx_seq_one_letter_code
_entity_poly.pdbx_strand_id
1 'polypeptide(L)'
;MPTALLLVAVFLLACRISGLSPIFQACQLQKPAGVSPLVGCPAGTILVSQTHSEAVFSSVQKAVLSLPKTGKAVILVEEGEYHETINITRTDPVILLGQLSPHTAFDPAGNASSRNLVQIWDNKFVQTGMDDAQSAMLIVAPSFNASLIGAGPTGAPLQPLFGNVDFRAYNIDFQNRAANFSISQALVTDISYANASFYGCTFASYQDTWYTGRNASTYVVDSVIFGQTDYLFGFGTA
;
A
#
# COMPACT_ATOMS: atom_id res chain seq x y z
N MET A 1 -39.93 47.95 20.14
CA MET A 1 -39.66 46.53 20.43
C MET A 1 -38.59 46.06 19.44
N PRO A 2 -37.34 45.79 19.86
CA PRO A 2 -36.34 45.30 18.94
C PRO A 2 -36.46 43.78 18.80
N THR A 3 -36.61 43.30 17.58
CA THR A 3 -36.56 41.89 17.20
C THR A 3 -35.11 41.40 17.29
N ALA A 4 -34.84 40.48 18.23
CA ALA A 4 -33.57 39.79 18.32
C ALA A 4 -33.45 38.78 17.17
N LEU A 5 -32.47 38.98 16.28
CA LEU A 5 -32.13 38.04 15.23
C LEU A 5 -31.28 36.92 15.84
N LEU A 6 -31.86 35.74 16.01
CA LEU A 6 -31.17 34.55 16.51
C LEU A 6 -30.28 33.99 15.38
N LEU A 7 -28.97 34.21 15.46
CA LEU A 7 -28.01 33.56 14.56
C LEU A 7 -27.86 32.09 14.97
N VAL A 8 -28.46 31.19 14.18
CA VAL A 8 -28.22 29.75 14.30
C VAL A 8 -26.89 29.43 13.61
N ALA A 9 -25.85 29.22 14.41
CA ALA A 9 -24.57 28.72 13.91
C ALA A 9 -24.73 27.25 13.52
N VAL A 10 -24.81 26.98 12.22
CA VAL A 10 -24.76 25.61 11.68
C VAL A 10 -23.30 25.15 11.74
N PHE A 11 -22.97 24.34 12.74
CA PHE A 11 -21.70 23.60 12.76
C PHE A 11 -21.74 22.55 11.65
N LEU A 12 -21.11 22.86 10.52
CA LEU A 12 -20.76 21.87 9.51
C LEU A 12 -19.74 20.91 10.15
N LEU A 13 -20.19 19.73 10.59
CA LEU A 13 -19.28 18.62 10.85
C LEU A 13 -18.66 18.22 9.51
N ALA A 14 -17.46 18.73 9.23
CA ALA A 14 -16.64 18.19 8.15
C ALA A 14 -16.30 16.74 8.53
N CYS A 15 -16.94 15.78 7.88
CA CYS A 15 -16.56 14.38 7.97
C CYS A 15 -15.15 14.26 7.38
N ARG A 16 -14.14 14.20 8.26
CA ARG A 16 -12.76 13.95 7.79
C ARG A 16 -12.67 12.49 7.39
N ILE A 17 -12.52 12.25 6.09
CA ILE A 17 -12.16 10.92 5.58
C ILE A 17 -10.76 10.63 6.12
N SER A 18 -10.63 9.55 6.89
CA SER A 18 -9.38 9.10 7.52
C SER A 18 -8.95 7.78 6.91
N GLY A 19 -7.64 7.58 6.74
CA GLY A 19 -7.07 6.30 6.33
C GLY A 19 -7.19 5.21 7.40
N LEU A 20 -7.59 5.56 8.62
CA LEU A 20 -7.86 4.61 9.70
C LEU A 20 -9.18 3.87 9.44
N SER A 21 -9.09 2.60 9.08
CA SER A 21 -10.25 1.74 8.88
C SER A 21 -10.94 1.44 10.21
N PRO A 22 -12.24 1.76 10.40
CA PRO A 22 -12.96 1.37 11.62
C PRO A 22 -13.07 -0.15 11.80
N ILE A 23 -12.90 -0.92 10.71
CA ILE A 23 -12.94 -2.40 10.73
C ILE A 23 -11.58 -2.98 11.16
N PHE A 24 -10.47 -2.37 10.75
CA PHE A 24 -9.13 -2.92 10.97
C PHE A 24 -8.33 -2.20 12.06
N GLN A 25 -8.84 -1.08 12.59
CA GLN A 25 -8.17 -0.28 13.61
C GLN A 25 -7.72 -1.12 14.81
N ALA A 26 -8.60 -1.94 15.40
CA ALA A 26 -8.25 -2.78 16.53
C ALA A 26 -7.16 -3.81 16.21
N CYS A 27 -7.15 -4.34 14.98
CA CYS A 27 -6.13 -5.27 14.49
C CYS A 27 -4.75 -4.58 14.37
N GLN A 28 -4.73 -3.36 13.83
CA GLN A 28 -3.49 -2.63 13.54
C GLN A 28 -2.79 -2.07 14.77
N LEU A 29 -3.51 -1.77 15.86
CA LEU A 29 -2.88 -1.17 17.05
C LEU A 29 -1.93 -2.15 17.75
N GLN A 30 -0.74 -1.69 18.14
CA GLN A 30 0.16 -2.42 19.03
C GLN A 30 -0.56 -2.83 20.32
N LYS A 31 -0.21 -4.02 20.81
CA LYS A 31 -0.79 -4.59 22.02
C LYS A 31 0.22 -4.53 23.18
N PRO A 32 -0.24 -4.50 24.44
CA PRO A 32 0.64 -4.64 25.59
C PRO A 32 1.45 -5.94 25.53
N ALA A 33 2.61 -5.96 26.20
CA ALA A 33 3.45 -7.15 26.29
C ALA A 33 2.66 -8.36 26.82
N GLY A 34 2.84 -9.52 26.16
CA GLY A 34 2.15 -10.76 26.51
C GLY A 34 0.73 -10.89 25.94
N VAL A 35 0.26 -9.92 25.16
CA VAL A 35 -1.00 -10.01 24.42
C VAL A 35 -0.69 -10.23 22.94
N SER A 36 -1.35 -11.22 22.34
CA SER A 36 -1.17 -11.53 20.92
C SER A 36 -1.46 -10.30 20.04
N PRO A 37 -0.58 -9.97 19.07
CA PRO A 37 -0.80 -8.89 18.12
C PRO A 37 -2.11 -9.04 17.33
N LEU A 38 -2.55 -10.29 17.14
CA LEU A 38 -3.74 -10.64 16.37
C LEU A 38 -5.06 -10.36 17.10
N VAL A 39 -5.04 -9.93 18.36
CA VAL A 39 -6.26 -9.52 19.06
C VAL A 39 -6.93 -8.35 18.30
N GLY A 40 -8.21 -8.53 17.96
CA GLY A 40 -8.97 -7.54 17.16
C GLY A 40 -8.84 -7.73 15.65
N CYS A 41 -8.06 -8.71 15.19
CA CYS A 41 -7.98 -9.06 13.77
C CYS A 41 -9.11 -9.99 13.33
N PRO A 42 -9.49 -9.95 12.04
CA PRO A 42 -10.31 -10.99 11.44
C PRO A 42 -9.74 -12.39 11.69
N ALA A 43 -10.61 -13.38 11.83
CA ALA A 43 -10.18 -14.77 11.99
C ALA A 43 -9.37 -15.22 10.77
N GLY A 44 -8.24 -15.90 11.02
CA GLY A 44 -7.33 -16.35 9.97
C GLY A 44 -6.36 -15.29 9.46
N THR A 45 -6.27 -14.12 10.09
CA THR A 45 -5.20 -13.15 9.78
C THR A 45 -3.83 -13.77 10.04
N ILE A 46 -2.94 -13.64 9.06
CA ILE A 46 -1.53 -14.06 9.17
C ILE A 46 -0.72 -12.93 9.78
N LEU A 47 0.10 -13.25 10.79
CA LEU A 47 1.05 -12.31 11.39
C LEU A 47 2.41 -12.41 10.68
N VAL A 48 2.94 -11.25 10.27
CA VAL A 48 4.31 -11.07 9.79
C VAL A 48 5.07 -10.21 10.80
N SER A 49 6.18 -10.72 11.30
CA SER A 49 7.05 -10.02 12.24
C SER A 49 8.48 -10.55 12.16
N GLN A 50 9.46 -9.66 12.27
CA GLN A 50 10.87 -10.06 12.35
C GLN A 50 11.30 -10.46 13.76
N THR A 51 10.50 -10.13 14.78
CA THR A 51 10.89 -10.25 16.20
C THR A 51 9.89 -11.00 17.07
N HIS A 52 8.61 -11.03 16.69
CA HIS A 52 7.56 -11.62 17.53
C HIS A 52 7.48 -13.15 17.38
N SER A 53 7.45 -13.87 18.50
CA SER A 53 7.50 -15.33 18.52
C SER A 53 6.25 -16.03 17.95
N GLU A 54 5.09 -15.37 18.00
CA GLU A 54 3.85 -15.87 17.36
C GLU A 54 3.85 -15.76 15.84
N ALA A 55 4.76 -14.98 15.23
CA ALA A 55 4.77 -14.77 13.79
C ALA A 55 5.33 -15.99 13.06
N VAL A 56 4.58 -16.45 12.05
CA VAL A 56 4.99 -17.57 11.20
C VAL A 56 5.98 -17.13 10.12
N PHE A 57 5.90 -15.85 9.72
CA PHE A 57 6.73 -15.29 8.66
C PHE A 57 7.45 -14.03 9.16
N SER A 58 8.71 -13.90 8.76
CA SER A 58 9.49 -12.66 8.92
C SER A 58 9.62 -11.84 7.63
N SER A 59 8.97 -12.29 6.56
CA SER A 59 8.90 -11.62 5.25
C SER A 59 7.44 -11.58 4.78
N VAL A 60 7.04 -10.41 4.30
CA VAL A 60 5.69 -10.17 3.77
C VAL A 60 5.49 -10.97 2.49
N GLN A 61 6.49 -11.07 1.61
CA GLN A 61 6.35 -11.86 0.38
C GLN A 61 6.19 -13.35 0.68
N LYS A 62 6.87 -13.89 1.70
CA LYS A 62 6.66 -15.30 2.10
C LYS A 62 5.24 -15.53 2.62
N ALA A 63 4.68 -14.58 3.37
CA ALA A 63 3.29 -14.66 3.81
C ALA A 63 2.31 -14.62 2.62
N VAL A 64 2.54 -13.74 1.64
CA VAL A 64 1.77 -13.68 0.39
C VAL A 64 1.80 -15.02 -0.36
N LEU A 65 2.98 -15.63 -0.49
CA LEU A 65 3.15 -16.92 -1.17
C LEU A 65 2.49 -18.08 -0.42
N SER A 66 2.27 -17.95 0.88
CA SER A 66 1.58 -18.97 1.69
C SER A 66 0.05 -18.97 1.51
N LEU A 67 -0.50 -17.91 0.93
CA LEU A 67 -1.95 -17.74 0.87
C LEU A 67 -2.61 -18.80 -0.02
N PRO A 68 -3.80 -19.32 0.35
CA PRO A 68 -4.54 -20.25 -0.49
C PRO A 68 -4.97 -19.57 -1.79
N LYS A 69 -5.12 -20.33 -2.88
CA LYS A 69 -5.51 -19.78 -4.20
C LYS A 69 -6.83 -18.99 -4.17
N THR A 70 -7.75 -19.40 -3.30
CA THR A 70 -9.10 -18.83 -3.18
C THR A 70 -9.37 -18.32 -1.77
N GLY A 71 -10.34 -17.43 -1.65
CA GLY A 71 -10.78 -16.81 -0.39
C GLY A 71 -9.99 -15.55 -0.07
N LYS A 72 -10.68 -14.58 0.54
CA LYS A 72 -10.06 -13.34 1.03
C LYS A 72 -9.00 -13.64 2.10
N ALA A 73 -7.85 -12.99 2.00
CA ALA A 73 -6.78 -13.10 2.99
C ALA A 73 -6.45 -11.74 3.63
N VAL A 74 -6.05 -11.79 4.90
CA VAL A 74 -5.61 -10.62 5.67
C VAL A 74 -4.24 -10.92 6.26
N ILE A 75 -3.30 -10.00 6.11
CA ILE A 75 -1.95 -10.08 6.65
C ILE A 75 -1.73 -8.85 7.53
N LEU A 76 -1.42 -9.05 8.81
CA LEU A 76 -0.93 -8.00 9.70
C LEU A 76 0.60 -8.02 9.67
N VAL A 77 1.21 -6.89 9.34
CA VAL A 77 2.66 -6.68 9.35
C VAL A 77 3.01 -5.81 10.55
N GLU A 78 3.85 -6.32 11.44
CA GLU A 78 4.30 -5.57 12.61
C GLU A 78 5.36 -4.53 12.26
N GLU A 79 5.56 -3.58 13.17
CA GLU A 79 6.59 -2.54 13.10
C GLU A 79 7.94 -3.11 12.65
N GLY A 80 8.58 -2.40 11.72
CA GLY A 80 9.89 -2.77 11.22
C GLY A 80 10.17 -2.32 9.80
N GLU A 81 11.40 -2.59 9.37
CA GLU A 81 11.85 -2.36 8.00
C GLU A 81 12.01 -3.70 7.26
N TYR A 82 11.31 -3.83 6.14
CA TYR A 82 11.24 -5.03 5.33
C TYR A 82 11.86 -4.75 3.97
N HIS A 83 13.11 -5.21 3.77
CA HIS A 83 13.80 -5.09 2.49
C HIS A 83 13.40 -6.24 1.56
N GLU A 84 12.36 -6.05 0.75
CA GLU A 84 11.84 -7.06 -0.16
C GLU A 84 10.94 -6.48 -1.27
N THR A 85 10.80 -7.25 -2.35
CA THR A 85 9.77 -7.02 -3.38
C THR A 85 8.50 -7.80 -3.02
N ILE A 86 7.34 -7.15 -3.09
CA ILE A 86 6.03 -7.77 -2.91
C ILE A 86 5.37 -7.96 -4.27
N ASN A 87 5.03 -9.20 -4.61
CA ASN A 87 4.39 -9.56 -5.87
C ASN A 87 3.09 -10.34 -5.62
N ILE A 88 1.97 -9.70 -5.97
CA ILE A 88 0.61 -10.22 -5.83
C ILE A 88 0.09 -10.67 -7.20
N THR A 89 0.18 -11.97 -7.48
CA THR A 89 -0.33 -12.57 -8.73
C THR A 89 -1.72 -13.21 -8.63
N ARG A 90 -2.21 -13.38 -7.40
CA ARG A 90 -3.52 -13.99 -7.13
C ARG A 90 -4.68 -13.05 -7.45
N THR A 91 -5.80 -13.63 -7.90
CA THR A 91 -7.04 -12.92 -8.22
C THR A 91 -7.85 -12.55 -6.98
N ASP A 92 -7.97 -13.46 -6.02
CA ASP A 92 -8.83 -13.26 -4.86
C ASP A 92 -8.25 -12.21 -3.87
N PRO A 93 -9.12 -11.49 -3.12
CA PRO A 93 -8.71 -10.31 -2.35
C PRO A 93 -7.58 -10.55 -1.35
N VAL A 94 -6.66 -9.59 -1.26
CA VAL A 94 -5.57 -9.55 -0.28
C VAL A 94 -5.59 -8.21 0.44
N ILE A 95 -5.56 -8.24 1.76
CA ILE A 95 -5.48 -7.05 2.60
C ILE A 95 -4.18 -7.08 3.40
N LEU A 96 -3.32 -6.09 3.17
CA LEU A 96 -2.14 -5.82 3.99
C LEU A 96 -2.46 -4.74 5.03
N LEU A 97 -2.19 -5.02 6.28
CA LEU A 97 -2.39 -4.12 7.41
C LEU A 97 -1.04 -3.82 8.04
N GLY A 98 -0.62 -2.55 8.04
CA GLY A 98 0.55 -2.10 8.80
C GLY A 98 0.17 -1.83 10.25
N GLN A 99 1.03 -2.26 11.18
CA GLN A 99 0.87 -1.98 12.60
C GLN A 99 1.04 -0.49 12.91
N LEU A 100 0.33 -0.03 13.93
CA LEU A 100 0.23 1.35 14.37
C LEU A 100 0.47 1.46 15.87
N SER A 101 1.05 2.57 16.33
CA SER A 101 1.17 2.86 17.77
C SER A 101 -0.12 3.49 18.31
N PRO A 102 -0.70 2.99 19.41
CA PRO A 102 -1.84 3.62 20.07
C PRO A 102 -1.59 5.08 20.49
N HIS A 103 -0.32 5.47 20.66
CA HIS A 103 0.05 6.82 21.07
C HIS A 103 0.05 7.83 19.94
N THR A 104 0.35 7.40 18.70
CA THR A 104 0.48 8.30 17.54
C THR A 104 -0.61 8.09 16.50
N ALA A 105 -1.27 6.93 16.47
CA ALA A 105 -2.31 6.59 15.49
C ALA A 105 -3.40 7.65 15.38
N PHE A 106 -3.81 8.22 16.52
CA PHE A 106 -4.93 9.15 16.62
C PHE A 106 -4.50 10.60 16.82
N ASP A 107 -3.21 10.92 16.64
CA ASP A 107 -2.75 12.30 16.71
C ASP A 107 -3.46 13.14 15.63
N PRO A 108 -4.25 14.16 16.00
CA PRO A 108 -4.93 15.03 15.04
C PRO A 108 -3.97 15.82 14.13
N ALA A 109 -2.71 15.99 14.55
CA ALA A 109 -1.64 16.61 13.76
C ALA A 109 -0.87 15.59 12.90
N GLY A 110 -1.06 14.28 13.14
CA GLY A 110 -0.40 13.21 12.41
C GLY A 110 -1.01 12.94 11.03
N ASN A 111 -0.19 12.45 10.11
CA ASN A 111 -0.59 11.99 8.78
C ASN A 111 0.09 10.64 8.47
N ALA A 112 -0.11 10.09 7.27
CA ALA A 112 0.49 8.82 6.87
C ALA A 112 2.02 8.76 7.14
N SER A 113 2.76 9.84 6.86
CA SER A 113 4.22 9.91 7.02
C SER A 113 4.71 9.92 8.47
N SER A 114 3.85 10.21 9.45
CA SER A 114 4.22 10.18 10.88
C SER A 114 3.53 9.07 11.66
N ARG A 115 2.54 8.41 11.06
CA ARG A 115 1.68 7.42 11.72
C ARG A 115 2.18 5.99 11.53
N ASN A 116 2.70 5.68 10.35
CA ASN A 116 3.02 4.32 9.96
C ASN A 116 4.29 3.82 10.68
N LEU A 117 4.26 2.57 11.14
CA LEU A 117 5.42 1.91 11.77
C LEU A 117 6.08 0.87 10.86
N VAL A 118 5.46 0.58 9.71
CA VAL A 118 5.90 -0.46 8.79
C VAL A 118 6.46 0.19 7.54
N GLN A 119 7.71 -0.11 7.23
CA GLN A 119 8.36 0.31 6.01
C GLN A 119 8.73 -0.91 5.18
N ILE A 120 8.20 -1.01 3.97
CA ILE A 120 8.60 -2.04 3.00
C ILE A 120 9.33 -1.34 1.87
N TRP A 121 10.54 -1.80 1.57
CA TRP A 121 11.40 -1.13 0.63
C TRP A 121 12.21 -2.08 -0.24
N ASP A 122 12.61 -1.59 -1.40
CA ASP A 122 13.62 -2.17 -2.28
C ASP A 122 14.52 -1.02 -2.79
N ASN A 123 15.58 -1.32 -3.52
CA ASN A 123 16.49 -0.32 -4.08
C ASN A 123 16.90 -0.63 -5.52
N LYS A 124 16.07 -1.41 -6.22
CA LYS A 124 16.23 -1.69 -7.64
C LYS A 124 15.88 -0.47 -8.47
N PHE A 125 16.69 -0.24 -9.51
CA PHE A 125 16.44 0.77 -10.53
C PHE A 125 16.73 0.17 -11.89
N VAL A 126 16.18 0.80 -12.93
CA VAL A 126 16.32 0.33 -14.30
C VAL A 126 17.77 0.40 -14.76
N GLN A 127 18.16 -0.65 -15.47
CA GLN A 127 19.47 -0.83 -16.10
C GLN A 127 19.21 -1.08 -17.58
N THR A 128 20.22 -0.86 -18.41
CA THR A 128 20.12 -1.08 -19.87
C THR A 128 19.55 -2.47 -20.18
N GLY A 129 18.42 -2.50 -20.91
CA GLY A 129 17.75 -3.73 -21.32
C GLY A 129 16.71 -4.27 -20.33
N MET A 130 16.48 -3.58 -19.21
CA MET A 130 15.37 -3.90 -18.30
C MET A 130 14.12 -3.12 -18.66
N ASP A 131 12.96 -3.72 -18.39
CA ASP A 131 11.68 -3.02 -18.31
C ASP A 131 11.51 -2.40 -16.92
N ASP A 132 10.82 -1.27 -16.84
CA ASP A 132 10.56 -0.52 -15.61
C ASP A 132 9.88 -1.38 -14.53
N ALA A 133 9.02 -2.34 -14.93
CA ALA A 133 8.35 -3.28 -14.05
C ALA A 133 9.33 -4.13 -13.21
N GLN A 134 10.57 -4.32 -13.66
CA GLN A 134 11.59 -5.07 -12.94
C GLN A 134 12.19 -4.29 -11.75
N SER A 135 11.97 -2.98 -11.69
CA SER A 135 12.40 -2.12 -10.58
C SER A 135 11.34 -1.96 -9.50
N ALA A 136 10.10 -2.37 -9.75
CA ALA A 136 8.97 -2.16 -8.84
C ALA A 136 9.14 -2.90 -7.51
N MET A 137 8.91 -2.19 -6.41
CA MET A 137 8.90 -2.75 -5.07
C MET A 137 7.60 -3.51 -4.79
N LEU A 138 6.44 -2.93 -5.08
CA LEU A 138 5.12 -3.55 -4.97
C LEU A 138 4.50 -3.75 -6.37
N ILE A 139 4.22 -5.00 -6.71
CA ILE A 139 3.62 -5.41 -7.97
C ILE A 139 2.27 -6.08 -7.66
N VAL A 140 1.19 -5.56 -8.23
CA VAL A 140 -0.14 -6.18 -8.19
C VAL A 140 -0.59 -6.41 -9.63
N ALA A 141 -0.25 -7.58 -10.16
CA ALA A 141 -0.51 -7.96 -11.54
C ALA A 141 -0.65 -9.48 -11.69
N PRO A 142 -1.51 -9.99 -12.59
CA PRO A 142 -1.76 -11.44 -12.72
C PRO A 142 -0.55 -12.24 -13.19
N SER A 143 0.44 -11.59 -13.81
CA SER A 143 1.66 -12.22 -14.31
C SER A 143 2.73 -11.17 -14.60
N PHE A 144 3.98 -11.61 -14.78
CA PHE A 144 5.07 -10.71 -15.19
C PHE A 144 4.80 -10.04 -16.55
N ASN A 145 4.26 -10.77 -17.54
CA ASN A 145 3.92 -10.16 -18.83
C ASN A 145 2.82 -9.09 -18.72
N ALA A 146 1.98 -9.17 -17.68
CA ALA A 146 0.96 -8.17 -17.41
C ALA A 146 1.51 -6.94 -16.68
N SER A 147 2.61 -7.08 -15.94
CA SER A 147 3.30 -5.96 -15.29
C SER A 147 4.19 -5.18 -16.25
N LEU A 148 4.67 -5.79 -17.35
CA LEU A 148 5.52 -5.09 -18.33
C LEU A 148 4.91 -3.75 -18.76
N ILE A 149 5.71 -2.69 -18.65
CA ILE A 149 5.30 -1.31 -18.95
C ILE A 149 5.53 -1.01 -20.43
N GLY A 150 6.67 -1.45 -20.96
CA GLY A 150 7.10 -1.18 -22.33
C GLY A 150 7.49 0.28 -22.56
N ALA A 151 7.51 0.69 -23.82
CA ALA A 151 7.95 2.03 -24.21
C ALA A 151 6.96 2.72 -25.15
N GLY A 152 7.00 4.05 -25.17
CA GLY A 152 6.18 4.88 -26.05
C GLY A 152 4.69 4.87 -25.68
N PRO A 153 3.83 5.45 -26.54
CA PRO A 153 2.42 5.67 -26.22
C PRO A 153 1.59 4.39 -26.15
N THR A 154 2.13 3.27 -26.66
CA THR A 154 1.44 1.97 -26.74
C THR A 154 1.92 0.97 -25.69
N GLY A 155 2.98 1.25 -24.92
CA GLY A 155 3.50 0.35 -23.89
C GLY A 155 3.72 -1.10 -24.35
N ALA A 156 3.73 -2.03 -23.39
CA ALA A 156 3.83 -3.47 -23.65
C ALA A 156 2.53 -4.07 -24.23
N PRO A 157 2.60 -5.24 -24.90
CA PRO A 157 1.43 -5.93 -25.45
C PRO A 157 0.34 -6.24 -24.42
N LEU A 158 -0.92 -6.11 -24.84
CA LEU A 158 -2.08 -6.41 -24.00
C LEU A 158 -2.11 -7.87 -23.55
N GLN A 159 -2.53 -8.11 -22.31
CA GLN A 159 -2.69 -9.45 -21.75
C GLN A 159 -4.17 -9.82 -21.60
N PRO A 160 -4.55 -11.11 -21.77
CA PRO A 160 -5.94 -11.59 -21.63
C PRO A 160 -6.30 -11.97 -20.19
N LEU A 161 -5.54 -11.51 -19.19
CA LEU A 161 -5.68 -11.91 -17.79
C LEU A 161 -6.15 -10.73 -16.93
N PHE A 162 -6.77 -11.05 -15.79
CA PHE A 162 -7.04 -10.09 -14.72
C PHE A 162 -6.55 -10.65 -13.38
N GLY A 163 -5.82 -9.81 -12.65
CA GLY A 163 -5.17 -10.10 -11.38
C GLY A 163 -6.09 -9.82 -10.21
N ASN A 164 -5.54 -9.24 -9.15
CA ASN A 164 -6.29 -9.06 -7.91
C ASN A 164 -7.51 -8.16 -8.12
N VAL A 165 -8.69 -8.62 -7.72
CA VAL A 165 -9.93 -7.87 -7.91
C VAL A 165 -10.21 -6.86 -6.80
N ASP A 166 -9.46 -6.93 -5.70
CA ASP A 166 -9.64 -6.09 -4.51
C ASP A 166 -8.40 -6.16 -3.60
N PHE A 167 -7.25 -5.70 -4.09
CA PHE A 167 -6.05 -5.56 -3.27
C PHE A 167 -6.22 -4.32 -2.38
N ARG A 168 -5.88 -4.44 -1.09
CA ARG A 168 -5.91 -3.31 -0.16
C ARG A 168 -4.65 -3.25 0.68
N ALA A 169 -4.12 -2.05 0.89
CA ALA A 169 -3.09 -1.80 1.87
C ALA A 169 -3.49 -0.65 2.81
N TYR A 170 -3.21 -0.82 4.09
CA TYR A 170 -3.50 0.15 5.14
C TYR A 170 -2.22 0.47 5.92
N ASN A 171 -1.90 1.75 6.05
CA ASN A 171 -0.88 2.26 6.98
C ASN A 171 0.51 1.63 6.84
N ILE A 172 0.99 1.53 5.60
CA ILE A 172 2.33 1.03 5.27
C ILE A 172 3.06 2.09 4.44
N ASP A 173 4.34 2.27 4.71
CA ASP A 173 5.25 3.06 3.89
C ASP A 173 5.95 2.17 2.88
N PHE A 174 5.68 2.38 1.60
CA PHE A 174 6.31 1.70 0.48
C PHE A 174 7.39 2.59 -0.14
N GLN A 175 8.59 2.06 -0.34
CA GLN A 175 9.71 2.88 -0.80
C GLN A 175 10.58 2.16 -1.82
N ASN A 176 11.04 2.90 -2.82
CA ASN A 176 12.19 2.51 -3.60
C ASN A 176 13.35 3.47 -3.27
N ARG A 177 14.38 2.94 -2.62
CA ARG A 177 15.50 3.70 -2.04
C ARG A 177 16.73 3.72 -2.96
N ALA A 178 16.57 3.41 -4.25
CA ALA A 178 17.68 3.32 -5.20
C ALA A 178 18.53 4.60 -5.27
N ALA A 179 17.92 5.78 -5.26
CA ALA A 179 18.62 7.05 -5.10
C ALA A 179 17.70 8.17 -4.64
N ASN A 180 18.32 9.19 -4.02
CA ASN A 180 17.68 10.47 -3.70
C ASN A 180 17.87 11.52 -4.81
N PHE A 181 18.39 11.12 -5.98
CA PHE A 181 18.64 11.96 -7.15
C PHE A 181 18.40 11.15 -8.43
N SER A 182 18.32 11.82 -9.58
CA SER A 182 18.05 11.19 -10.87
C SER A 182 19.17 10.22 -11.26
N ILE A 183 18.88 8.92 -11.23
CA ILE A 183 19.79 7.86 -11.72
C ILE A 183 19.19 7.06 -12.89
N SER A 184 17.91 6.70 -12.76
CA SER A 184 17.02 5.99 -13.70
C SER A 184 15.67 5.82 -13.00
N GLN A 185 14.68 5.23 -13.68
CA GLN A 185 13.41 4.79 -13.11
C GLN A 185 13.62 3.82 -11.94
N ALA A 186 12.87 4.02 -10.86
CA ALA A 186 12.94 3.20 -9.66
C ALA A 186 11.53 3.09 -9.05
N LEU A 187 10.73 2.14 -9.54
CA LEU A 187 9.31 2.10 -9.23
C LEU A 187 9.05 1.70 -7.77
N VAL A 188 8.05 2.33 -7.15
CA VAL A 188 7.47 1.83 -5.90
C VAL A 188 6.32 0.90 -6.21
N THR A 189 5.39 1.30 -7.07
CA THR A 189 4.18 0.52 -7.36
C THR A 189 3.97 0.29 -8.85
N ASP A 190 3.61 -0.94 -9.20
CA ASP A 190 3.09 -1.34 -10.49
C ASP A 190 1.77 -2.09 -10.28
N ILE A 191 0.66 -1.42 -10.59
CA ILE A 191 -0.68 -2.00 -10.52
C ILE A 191 -1.17 -2.19 -11.95
N SER A 192 -1.26 -3.43 -12.41
CA SER A 192 -1.59 -3.75 -13.80
C SER A 192 -2.60 -4.88 -13.88
N TYR A 193 -3.67 -4.68 -14.65
CA TYR A 193 -4.81 -5.61 -14.78
C TYR A 193 -5.40 -6.01 -13.42
N ALA A 194 -5.47 -5.08 -12.47
CA ALA A 194 -5.90 -5.35 -11.11
C ALA A 194 -6.62 -4.13 -10.51
N ASN A 195 -7.40 -4.38 -9.47
CA ASN A 195 -7.97 -3.32 -8.64
C ASN A 195 -7.20 -3.24 -7.32
N ALA A 196 -6.73 -2.05 -6.98
CA ALA A 196 -5.96 -1.81 -5.78
C ALA A 196 -6.43 -0.55 -5.05
N SER A 197 -6.47 -0.60 -3.72
CA SER A 197 -6.82 0.55 -2.90
C SER A 197 -5.87 0.72 -1.73
N PHE A 198 -5.57 1.97 -1.39
CA PHE A 198 -4.55 2.34 -0.43
C PHE A 198 -5.09 3.39 0.53
N TYR A 199 -4.87 3.16 1.83
CA TYR A 199 -5.47 3.96 2.90
C TYR A 199 -4.40 4.31 3.94
N GLY A 200 -4.07 5.58 4.10
CA GLY A 200 -3.05 5.98 5.06
C GLY A 200 -1.64 5.51 4.70
N CYS A 201 -1.35 5.20 3.44
CA CYS A 201 -0.05 4.69 2.99
C CYS A 201 0.87 5.83 2.56
N THR A 202 2.18 5.55 2.49
CA THR A 202 3.11 6.44 1.78
C THR A 202 3.85 5.70 0.68
N PHE A 203 4.24 6.42 -0.36
CA PHE A 203 4.97 5.91 -1.52
C PHE A 203 6.09 6.89 -1.83
N ALA A 204 7.34 6.45 -1.78
CA ALA A 204 8.49 7.33 -2.01
C ALA A 204 9.54 6.71 -2.93
N SER A 205 9.88 7.46 -3.98
CA SER A 205 11.02 7.24 -4.86
C SER A 205 11.43 8.59 -5.48
N TYR A 206 12.25 8.56 -6.53
CA TYR A 206 12.69 9.73 -7.28
C TYR A 206 12.01 9.85 -8.65
N GLN A 207 12.23 8.86 -9.52
CA GLN A 207 11.63 8.77 -10.84
C GLN A 207 10.70 7.56 -10.90
N ASP A 208 9.52 7.76 -11.48
CA ASP A 208 8.52 6.73 -11.73
C ASP A 208 7.99 6.06 -10.45
N THR A 209 7.74 6.85 -9.39
CA THR A 209 7.27 6.33 -8.09
C THR A 209 6.01 5.45 -8.22
N TRP A 210 5.01 5.91 -8.96
CA TRP A 210 3.69 5.28 -9.02
C TRP A 210 3.25 5.00 -10.45
N TYR A 211 2.93 3.74 -10.75
CA TYR A 211 2.36 3.30 -12.02
C TYR A 211 0.97 2.68 -11.86
N THR A 212 -0.07 3.35 -12.41
CA THR A 212 -1.39 2.74 -12.64
C THR A 212 -1.45 2.20 -14.07
N GLY A 213 -1.15 0.93 -14.25
CA GLY A 213 -0.99 0.27 -15.53
C GLY A 213 -2.28 -0.08 -16.26
N ARG A 214 -2.14 -0.88 -17.30
CA ARG A 214 -3.24 -1.24 -18.21
C ARG A 214 -4.36 -1.97 -17.48
N ASN A 215 -5.61 -1.62 -17.77
CA ASN A 215 -6.79 -2.23 -17.14
C ASN A 215 -6.74 -2.24 -15.60
N ALA A 216 -5.96 -1.35 -14.99
CA ALA A 216 -5.94 -1.19 -13.55
C ALA A 216 -6.91 -0.10 -13.10
N SER A 217 -7.48 -0.30 -11.92
CA SER A 217 -8.23 0.72 -11.20
C SER A 217 -7.64 0.90 -9.82
N THR A 218 -7.18 2.10 -9.52
CA THR A 218 -6.57 2.44 -8.23
C THR A 218 -7.43 3.42 -7.46
N TYR A 219 -7.43 3.33 -6.14
CA TYR A 219 -8.08 4.29 -5.25
C TYR A 219 -7.16 4.61 -4.07
N VAL A 220 -6.89 5.89 -3.82
CA VAL A 220 -5.89 6.30 -2.82
C VAL A 220 -6.49 7.37 -1.90
N VAL A 221 -6.47 7.11 -0.58
CA VAL A 221 -7.08 7.97 0.44
C VAL A 221 -6.13 8.21 1.60
N ASP A 222 -6.08 9.45 2.08
CA ASP A 222 -5.27 9.86 3.25
C ASP A 222 -3.80 9.41 3.13
N SER A 223 -3.27 9.36 1.91
CA SER A 223 -1.96 8.80 1.60
C SER A 223 -1.05 9.87 0.98
N VAL A 224 0.25 9.62 0.99
CA VAL A 224 1.26 10.54 0.44
C VAL A 224 2.06 9.83 -0.66
N ILE A 225 2.12 10.43 -1.85
CA ILE A 225 2.97 9.96 -2.95
C ILE A 225 4.06 11.01 -3.19
N PHE A 226 5.32 10.61 -3.08
CA PHE A 226 6.49 11.46 -3.22
C PHE A 226 7.37 11.02 -4.38
N GLY A 227 7.80 11.99 -5.18
CA GLY A 227 8.80 11.82 -6.22
C GLY A 227 9.11 13.14 -6.91
N GLN A 228 9.95 13.08 -7.95
CA GLN A 228 10.42 14.26 -8.68
C GLN A 228 10.07 14.21 -10.17
N THR A 229 10.40 13.11 -10.86
CA THR A 229 10.20 12.98 -12.31
C THR A 229 9.16 11.90 -12.59
N ASP A 230 8.13 12.23 -13.37
CA ASP A 230 7.07 11.30 -13.83
C ASP A 230 6.52 10.40 -12.72
N TYR A 231 6.50 10.93 -11.49
CA TYR A 231 6.32 10.12 -10.28
C TYR A 231 4.89 9.59 -10.11
N LEU A 232 3.92 10.11 -10.87
CA LEU A 232 2.62 9.48 -11.13
C LEU A 232 2.43 9.36 -12.64
N PHE A 233 2.31 8.13 -13.13
CA PHE A 233 2.11 7.86 -14.55
C PHE A 233 1.32 6.56 -14.77
N GLY A 234 0.89 6.31 -16.02
CA GLY A 234 0.26 5.06 -16.39
C GLY A 234 -0.85 5.16 -17.44
N PHE A 235 -1.54 4.04 -17.64
CA PHE A 235 -2.63 3.87 -18.63
C PHE A 235 -4.01 3.63 -18.00
N GLY A 236 -4.06 3.30 -16.71
CA GLY A 236 -5.29 2.90 -16.03
C GLY A 236 -6.05 4.08 -15.43
N THR A 237 -7.01 3.76 -14.56
CA THR A 237 -7.86 4.74 -13.89
C THR A 237 -7.45 4.89 -12.43
N ALA A 238 -7.30 6.13 -11.96
CA ALA A 238 -6.94 6.48 -10.58
C ALA A 238 -7.87 7.56 -10.02
#